data_AF-A0A7S3MI53-F1
#
_entry.id   AF-A0A7S3MI53-F1
#
_cell.length_a   1.000
_cell.length_b   1.000
_cell.length_c   1.000
_cell.angle_alpha   90.00
_cell.angle_beta   90.00
_cell.angle_gamma   90.00
#
_symmetry.space_group_name_H-M   'P 1'
#
loop_
_entity.id
_entity.type
_entity.pdbx_description
1 polymer ?
#
loop_
_entity_poly.entity_id
_entity_poly.type
_entity_poly.pdbx_seq_one_letter_code
_entity_poly.pdbx_strand_id
1 'polypeptide(L)'
;GGSAEEVLQKVQWPQEWPYTANDFTRQDESDDLYFYDQPRLCTHVDDSFIGRLKTYYGKVFPQYPDARILDICSSWISHYPEEKTWSRVSITGMNEYELKENKQADDYTVRNLNVTPVLPYED
;
A
#
# COMPACT_ATOMS: atom_id res chain seq x y z
N GLY A 1 -15.58 -20.51 -20.84
CA GLY A 1 -14.89 -20.57 -19.54
C GLY A 1 -15.97 -20.56 -18.47
N GLY A 2 -15.92 -21.48 -17.52
CA GLY A 2 -16.92 -21.54 -16.43
C GLY A 2 -16.82 -20.33 -15.52
N SER A 3 -17.90 -20.00 -14.84
CA SER A 3 -17.93 -18.89 -13.88
C SER A 3 -16.97 -19.15 -12.71
N ALA A 4 -16.51 -18.10 -12.03
CA ALA A 4 -15.64 -18.25 -10.85
C ALA A 4 -16.27 -19.15 -9.77
N GLU A 5 -17.61 -19.11 -9.63
CA GLU A 5 -18.37 -19.96 -8.71
C GLU A 5 -18.31 -21.44 -9.09
N GLU A 6 -18.40 -21.79 -10.38
CA GLU A 6 -18.29 -23.17 -10.85
C GLU A 6 -16.88 -23.75 -10.66
N VAL A 7 -15.84 -22.90 -10.73
CA VAL A 7 -14.45 -23.29 -10.48
C VAL A 7 -14.25 -23.60 -9.00
N LEU A 8 -14.78 -22.76 -8.10
CA LEU A 8 -14.66 -22.94 -6.64
C LEU A 8 -15.34 -24.22 -6.14
N GLN A 9 -16.45 -24.64 -6.77
CA GLN A 9 -17.15 -25.90 -6.43
C GLN A 9 -16.36 -27.17 -6.73
N LYS A 10 -15.33 -27.10 -7.59
CA LYS A 10 -14.53 -28.25 -8.02
C LYS A 10 -13.14 -28.30 -7.36
N VAL A 11 -12.83 -27.36 -6.48
CA VAL A 11 -11.53 -27.32 -5.81
C VAL A 11 -11.45 -28.49 -4.83
N GLN A 12 -10.50 -29.41 -5.09
CA GLN A 12 -10.14 -30.44 -4.14
C GLN A 12 -9.10 -29.87 -3.19
N TRP A 13 -9.55 -29.50 -1.99
CA TRP A 13 -8.67 -29.05 -0.93
C TRP A 13 -7.92 -30.25 -0.32
N PRO A 14 -6.63 -30.08 0.04
CA PRO A 14 -5.90 -31.12 0.74
C PRO A 14 -6.57 -31.37 2.11
N GLN A 15 -6.65 -32.64 2.52
CA GLN A 15 -7.28 -33.03 3.79
C GLN A 15 -6.50 -32.56 5.01
N GLU A 16 -5.21 -32.32 4.83
CA GLU A 16 -4.29 -31.85 5.86
C GLU A 16 -3.52 -30.63 5.34
N TRP A 17 -2.97 -29.86 6.26
CA TRP A 17 -2.17 -28.69 5.96
C TRP A 17 -0.95 -29.10 5.11
N PRO A 18 -0.85 -28.67 3.83
CA PRO A 18 0.15 -29.21 2.90
C PRO A 18 1.52 -28.52 3.02
N TYR A 19 1.63 -27.50 3.86
CA TYR A 19 2.83 -26.67 3.97
C TYR A 19 3.64 -27.03 5.22
N THR A 20 4.95 -27.03 5.08
CA THR A 20 5.92 -27.15 6.16
C THR A 20 6.33 -25.76 6.66
N ALA A 21 6.97 -25.67 7.81
CA ALA A 21 7.53 -24.40 8.29
C ALA A 21 8.56 -23.79 7.30
N ASN A 22 9.26 -24.65 6.54
CA ASN A 22 10.23 -24.21 5.53
C ASN A 22 9.57 -23.53 4.32
N ASP A 23 8.30 -23.82 4.04
CA ASP A 23 7.57 -23.15 2.94
C ASP A 23 7.25 -21.68 3.27
N PHE A 24 7.43 -21.28 4.53
CA PHE A 24 7.21 -19.91 5.02
C PHE A 24 8.50 -19.14 5.33
N THR A 25 9.68 -19.73 5.09
CA THR A 25 10.95 -19.01 5.22
C THR A 25 11.15 -18.05 4.05
N ARG A 26 11.81 -16.91 4.28
CA ARG A 26 12.09 -15.98 3.19
C ARG A 26 13.21 -16.54 2.31
N GLN A 27 13.14 -16.23 1.02
CA GLN A 27 14.27 -16.52 0.12
C GLN A 27 15.48 -15.62 0.43
N ASP A 28 15.23 -14.46 1.01
CA ASP A 28 16.22 -13.51 1.49
C ASP A 28 15.83 -13.04 2.90
N GLU A 29 16.70 -13.27 3.87
CA GLU A 29 16.56 -12.87 5.27
C GLU A 29 17.28 -11.55 5.57
N SER A 30 17.78 -10.86 4.53
CA SER A 30 18.39 -9.53 4.69
C SER A 30 17.36 -8.50 5.17
N ASP A 31 17.85 -7.47 5.86
CA ASP A 31 17.00 -6.40 6.36
C ASP A 31 16.41 -5.59 5.18
N ASP A 32 15.08 -5.44 5.18
CA ASP A 32 14.35 -4.64 4.18
C ASP A 32 14.91 -3.21 4.08
N LEU A 33 15.53 -2.68 5.14
CA LEU A 33 16.20 -1.37 5.12
C LEU A 33 17.20 -1.24 3.97
N TYR A 34 17.93 -2.31 3.60
CA TYR A 34 18.85 -2.26 2.47
C TYR A 34 18.12 -2.07 1.13
N PHE A 35 16.94 -2.64 0.99
CA PHE A 35 16.11 -2.49 -0.20
C PHE A 35 15.55 -1.07 -0.32
N TYR A 36 15.15 -0.48 0.80
CA TYR A 36 14.55 0.86 0.88
C TYR A 36 15.56 2.01 1.02
N ASP A 37 16.85 1.74 1.21
CA ASP A 37 17.90 2.77 1.34
C ASP A 37 18.02 3.63 0.07
N GLN A 38 17.87 3.02 -1.10
CA GLN A 38 17.95 3.70 -2.38
C GLN A 38 16.56 4.14 -2.85
N PRO A 39 16.32 5.46 -3.03
CA PRO A 39 15.01 5.97 -3.41
C PRO A 39 14.62 5.55 -4.83
N ARG A 40 13.33 5.25 -5.02
CA ARG A 40 12.73 4.82 -6.28
C ARG A 40 11.61 5.77 -6.68
N LEU A 41 11.98 6.81 -7.42
CA LEU A 41 11.04 7.75 -8.02
C LEU A 41 10.43 7.21 -9.31
N CYS A 42 9.82 6.02 -9.25
CA CYS A 42 9.13 5.39 -10.37
C CYS A 42 7.74 4.91 -9.98
N THR A 43 6.90 4.63 -10.97
CA THR A 43 5.62 3.94 -10.76
C THR A 43 5.81 2.44 -10.97
N HIS A 44 5.51 1.65 -9.94
CA HIS A 44 5.62 0.18 -10.01
C HIS A 44 4.44 -0.50 -10.72
N VAL A 45 3.38 0.27 -10.99
CA VAL A 45 2.12 -0.17 -11.59
C VAL A 45 1.89 0.56 -12.91
N ASP A 46 1.12 -0.06 -13.80
CA ASP A 46 0.78 0.54 -15.10
C ASP A 46 -0.25 1.66 -14.99
N ASP A 47 -0.33 2.48 -16.05
CA ASP A 47 -1.23 3.64 -16.12
C ASP A 47 -2.72 3.27 -16.04
N SER A 48 -3.10 2.07 -16.49
CA SER A 48 -4.49 1.59 -16.44
C SER A 48 -4.91 1.34 -14.99
N PHE A 49 -4.04 0.71 -14.21
CA PHE A 49 -4.23 0.51 -12.78
C PHE A 49 -4.31 1.86 -12.05
N ILE A 50 -3.38 2.78 -12.33
CA ILE A 50 -3.39 4.13 -11.74
C ILE A 50 -4.70 4.86 -12.08
N GLY A 51 -5.15 4.82 -13.33
CA GLY A 51 -6.40 5.45 -13.76
C GLY A 51 -7.63 4.89 -13.05
N ARG A 52 -7.65 3.59 -12.76
CA ARG A 52 -8.71 2.93 -11.98
C ARG A 52 -8.69 3.37 -10.52
N LEU A 53 -7.52 3.44 -9.88
CA LEU A 53 -7.38 3.94 -8.51
C LEU A 53 -7.88 5.39 -8.40
N LYS A 54 -7.42 6.28 -9.30
CA LYS A 54 -7.89 7.67 -9.34
C LYS A 54 -9.41 7.75 -9.49
N THR A 55 -9.98 6.97 -10.39
CA THR A 55 -11.44 6.93 -10.60
C THR A 55 -12.17 6.45 -9.35
N TYR A 56 -11.64 5.44 -8.66
CA TYR A 56 -12.24 4.90 -7.45
C TYR A 56 -12.17 5.91 -6.30
N TYR A 57 -10.99 6.44 -6.00
CA TYR A 57 -10.81 7.44 -4.94
C TYR A 57 -11.62 8.72 -5.21
N GLY A 58 -11.72 9.16 -6.46
CA GLY A 58 -12.57 10.30 -6.85
C GLY A 58 -14.06 10.07 -6.63
N LYS A 59 -14.52 8.82 -6.47
CA LYS A 59 -15.89 8.50 -6.05
C LYS A 59 -16.02 8.33 -4.55
N VAL A 60 -15.00 7.81 -3.88
CA VAL A 60 -15.05 7.44 -2.47
C VAL A 60 -14.77 8.62 -1.56
N PHE A 61 -13.69 9.36 -1.78
CA PHE A 61 -13.29 10.46 -0.89
C PHE A 61 -14.36 11.55 -0.74
N PRO A 62 -15.08 11.98 -1.79
CA PRO A 62 -16.14 12.99 -1.64
C PRO A 62 -17.32 12.55 -0.76
N GLN A 63 -17.47 11.26 -0.48
CA GLN A 63 -18.52 10.74 0.42
C GLN A 63 -18.21 11.02 1.89
N TYR A 64 -16.98 11.45 2.21
CA TYR A 64 -16.51 11.76 3.55
C TYR A 64 -16.04 13.22 3.62
N PRO A 65 -16.96 14.16 3.87
CA PRO A 65 -16.59 15.57 4.05
C PRO A 65 -15.51 15.70 5.13
N ASP A 66 -14.51 16.54 4.87
CA ASP A 66 -13.37 16.79 5.76
C ASP A 66 -12.49 15.57 6.08
N ALA A 67 -12.56 14.50 5.26
CA ALA A 67 -11.76 13.30 5.44
C ALA A 67 -10.27 13.61 5.67
N ARG A 68 -9.69 12.92 6.65
CA ARG A 68 -8.24 12.90 6.89
C ARG A 68 -7.73 11.51 6.50
N ILE A 69 -6.80 11.47 5.57
CA ILE A 69 -6.28 10.24 4.98
C ILE A 69 -4.96 9.89 5.67
N LEU A 70 -4.85 8.64 6.10
CA LEU A 70 -3.59 8.04 6.51
C LEU A 70 -3.15 7.03 5.44
N ASP A 71 -2.06 7.34 4.75
CA ASP A 71 -1.44 6.48 3.74
C ASP A 71 -0.25 5.72 4.36
N ILE A 72 -0.32 4.40 4.39
CA ILE A 72 0.68 3.54 5.04
C ILE A 72 1.46 2.80 3.96
N CYS A 73 2.79 2.72 4.13
CA CYS A 73 3.70 2.20 3.11
C CYS A 73 3.68 3.04 1.82
N SER A 74 3.52 4.35 1.98
CA SER A 74 3.53 5.32 0.89
C SER A 74 4.95 5.54 0.35
N SER A 75 5.02 6.20 -0.80
CA SER A 75 6.24 6.59 -1.50
C SER A 75 6.08 8.02 -2.04
N TRP A 76 6.76 8.36 -3.12
CA TRP A 76 6.77 9.69 -3.74
C TRP A 76 5.48 10.08 -4.46
N ILE A 77 4.51 9.18 -4.59
CA ILE A 77 3.22 9.46 -5.20
C ILE A 77 2.13 8.55 -4.61
N SER A 78 1.00 9.13 -4.19
CA SER A 78 -0.15 8.38 -3.62
C SER A 78 -1.23 8.02 -4.64
N HIS A 79 -1.11 8.50 -5.89
CA HIS A 79 -2.07 8.27 -6.97
C HIS A 79 -3.50 8.73 -6.66
N TYR A 80 -3.67 9.73 -5.81
CA TYR A 80 -4.99 10.32 -5.54
C TYR A 80 -5.46 11.17 -6.73
N PRO A 81 -6.77 11.45 -6.84
CA PRO A 81 -7.30 12.39 -7.83
C PRO A 81 -6.65 13.77 -7.70
N GLU A 82 -6.67 14.55 -8.79
CA GLU A 82 -6.15 15.93 -8.76
C GLU A 82 -7.09 16.86 -7.99
N GLU A 83 -8.39 16.60 -8.06
CA GLU A 83 -9.39 17.35 -7.28
C GLU A 83 -9.35 16.89 -5.81
N LYS A 84 -8.82 17.76 -4.94
CA LYS A 84 -8.73 17.54 -3.50
C LYS A 84 -10.13 17.65 -2.88
N THR A 85 -10.64 16.55 -2.34
CA THR A 85 -11.93 16.46 -1.63
C THR A 85 -11.78 16.04 -0.16
N TRP A 86 -10.56 16.06 0.34
CA TRP A 86 -10.14 15.71 1.70
C TRP A 86 -9.44 16.90 2.37
N SER A 87 -9.39 16.91 3.70
CA SER A 87 -8.80 17.99 4.49
C SER A 87 -7.30 17.80 4.71
N ARG A 88 -6.83 16.55 4.88
CA ARG A 88 -5.43 16.25 5.18
C ARG A 88 -5.00 14.87 4.67
N VAL A 89 -3.74 14.73 4.28
CA VAL A 89 -3.05 13.46 4.00
C VAL A 89 -1.78 13.39 4.84
N SER A 90 -1.71 12.39 5.71
CA SER A 90 -0.48 12.04 6.43
C SER A 90 0.04 10.71 5.88
N ILE A 91 1.32 10.66 5.49
CA ILE A 91 1.91 9.47 4.87
C ILE A 91 3.00 8.86 5.74
N THR A 92 3.14 7.54 5.68
CA THR A 92 4.23 6.81 6.35
C THR A 92 4.92 5.86 5.38
N GLY A 93 6.24 5.75 5.49
CA GLY A 93 7.05 4.87 4.65
C GLY A 93 8.48 4.75 5.14
N MET A 94 9.31 4.03 4.40
CA MET A 94 10.67 3.69 4.85
C MET A 94 11.77 4.56 4.24
N ASN A 95 11.50 5.25 3.12
CA ASN A 95 12.48 6.11 2.46
C ASN A 95 12.10 7.59 2.61
N GLU A 96 12.91 8.38 3.33
CA GLU A 96 12.62 9.80 3.58
C GLU A 96 12.57 10.65 2.30
N TYR A 97 13.43 10.35 1.34
CA TYR A 97 13.52 11.13 0.09
C TYR A 97 12.27 10.92 -0.78
N GLU A 98 11.79 9.69 -0.90
CA GLU A 98 10.52 9.41 -1.57
C GLU A 98 9.37 10.16 -0.91
N LEU A 99 9.23 10.07 0.42
CA LEU A 99 8.12 10.71 1.13
C LEU A 99 8.13 12.24 0.96
N LYS A 100 9.31 12.87 0.94
CA LYS A 100 9.46 14.32 0.69
C LYS A 100 8.99 14.74 -0.69
N GLU A 101 9.14 13.88 -1.70
CA GLU A 101 8.72 14.17 -3.08
C GLU A 101 7.21 13.98 -3.30
N ASN A 102 6.47 13.46 -2.32
CA ASN A 102 5.03 13.25 -2.43
C ASN A 102 4.23 14.56 -2.32
N LYS A 103 3.88 15.11 -3.49
CA LYS A 103 3.11 16.35 -3.63
C LYS A 103 1.66 16.26 -3.15
N GLN A 104 1.16 15.04 -2.89
CA GLN A 104 -0.22 14.82 -2.42
C GLN A 104 -0.30 14.67 -0.89
N ALA A 105 0.85 14.66 -0.20
CA ALA A 105 0.95 14.61 1.24
C ALA A 105 0.99 16.00 1.86
N ASP A 106 0.36 16.16 3.02
CA ASP A 106 0.47 17.36 3.85
C ASP A 106 1.57 17.20 4.92
N ASP A 107 1.83 15.97 5.37
CA ASP A 107 2.95 15.60 6.24
C ASP A 107 3.39 14.14 6.03
N TYR A 108 4.60 13.82 6.48
CA TYR A 108 5.12 12.45 6.43
C TYR A 108 5.86 12.06 7.71
N THR A 109 5.90 10.76 8.00
CA THR A 109 6.76 10.18 9.04
C THR A 109 7.49 8.95 8.50
N VAL A 110 8.82 8.92 8.65
CA VAL A 110 9.62 7.74 8.32
C VAL A 110 9.44 6.69 9.41
N ARG A 111 8.96 5.51 9.04
CA ARG A 111 8.68 4.42 9.98
C ARG A 111 8.85 3.06 9.32
N ASN A 112 9.68 2.21 9.93
CA ASN A 112 9.74 0.79 9.61
C ASN A 112 8.77 0.02 10.51
N LEU A 113 7.59 -0.31 9.97
CA LEU A 113 6.55 -1.05 10.69
C LEU A 113 6.89 -2.54 10.88
N ASN A 114 7.85 -3.09 10.14
CA ASN A 114 8.36 -4.45 10.36
C ASN A 114 9.17 -4.55 11.65
N VAL A 115 9.78 -3.44 12.10
CA VAL A 115 10.57 -3.36 13.34
C VAL A 115 9.75 -2.80 14.50
N THR A 116 9.02 -1.71 14.28
CA THR A 116 8.16 -1.10 15.31
C THR A 116 6.73 -0.94 14.77
N PRO A 117 5.83 -1.90 15.04
CA PRO A 117 4.47 -1.93 14.49
C PRO A 117 3.52 -0.98 15.24
N VAL A 118 3.95 0.25 15.44
CA VAL A 118 3.19 1.31 16.12
C VAL A 118 3.17 2.52 15.22
N LEU A 119 1.95 2.97 14.90
CA LEU A 119 1.71 4.17 14.10
C LEU A 119 2.14 5.43 14.89
N PRO A 120 2.67 6.45 14.22
CA PRO A 120 3.17 7.67 14.86
C PRO A 120 2.05 8.67 15.19
N TYR A 121 0.87 8.19 15.62
CA TYR A 121 -0.29 9.01 15.93
C TYR A 121 -0.89 8.59 17.27
N GLU A 122 -1.59 9.51 17.92
CA GLU A 122 -2.36 9.22 19.13
C GLU A 122 -3.58 8.35 18.79
N ASP A 123 -4.02 7.54 19.76
CA ASP A 123 -5.21 6.69 19.67
C ASP A 123 -6.52 7.49 19.83
#